data_AF-A0A938H564-F1
#
_entry.id   AF-A0A938H564-F1
#
_cell.length_a   1.000
_cell.length_b   1.000
_cell.length_c   1.000
_cell.angle_alpha   90.00
_cell.angle_beta   90.00
_cell.angle_gamma   90.00
#
_symmetry.space_group_name_H-M   'P 1'
#
loop_
_entity.id
_entity.type
_entity.pdbx_description
1 polymer ?
#
loop_
_entity_poly.entity_id
_entity_poly.type
_entity_poly.pdbx_seq_one_letter_code
_entity_poly.pdbx_strand_id
1 'polypeptide(L)' 'MLPLLVITGFLGTGKTSLLRELLPQLEESGITPHVILNDHQNARIDASSLQAPGMLGICFFT' A
#
# COMPACT_ATOMS: atom_id res chain seq x y z
N MET A 1 7.13 -14.12 -13.33
CA MET A 1 7.25 -14.16 -11.85
C MET A 1 6.75 -12.82 -11.32
N LEU A 2 5.81 -12.80 -10.37
CA LEU A 2 5.32 -11.57 -9.76
C LEU A 2 6.11 -11.31 -8.46
N PRO A 3 6.92 -10.25 -8.36
CA PRO A 3 7.67 -9.95 -7.15
C PRO A 3 6.72 -9.59 -6.01
N LEU A 4 7.00 -10.11 -4.81
CA LEU A 4 6.24 -9.85 -3.59
C LEU A 4 7.14 -9.15 -2.56
N LEU A 5 6.70 -7.99 -2.09
CA LEU A 5 7.33 -7.24 -1.01
C LEU A 5 6.40 -7.22 0.20
N VAL A 6 6.92 -7.58 1.37
CA VAL A 6 6.18 -7.53 2.65
C VAL A 6 6.84 -6.52 3.56
N ILE A 7 6.09 -5.50 3.99
CA ILE A 7 6.56 -4.46 4.91
C ILE A 7 5.91 -4.71 6.28
N THR A 8 6.73 -4.97 7.30
CA THR A 8 6.31 -5.22 8.68
C THR A 8 7.01 -4.28 9.66
N GLY A 9 6.46 -4.13 10.86
CA GLY A 9 6.97 -3.23 11.91
C GLY A 9 5.88 -2.82 12.90
N PHE A 10 6.29 -2.29 14.06
CA PHE A 10 5.39 -1.84 15.12
C PHE A 10 4.41 -0.74 14.65
N LEU A 11 3.33 -0.51 15.39
CA LEU A 11 2.40 0.59 15.11
C LEU A 11 3.14 1.93 15.23
N GLY A 12 2.90 2.85 14.30
CA GLY A 12 3.55 4.17 14.29
C GLY A 12 4.97 4.22 13.70
N THR A 13 5.54 3.11 13.21
CA THR A 13 6.89 3.10 12.59
C THR A 13 6.95 3.70 11.17
N GLY A 14 5.86 4.31 10.69
CA GLY A 14 5.84 4.96 9.38
C GLY A 14 5.62 4.04 8.17
N LYS A 15 5.18 2.79 8.35
CA LYS A 15 4.91 1.85 7.24
C LYS A 15 3.98 2.44 6.17
N THR A 16 2.89 3.07 6.59
CA THR A 16 1.94 3.71 5.66
C THR A 16 2.58 4.92 4.98
N SER A 17 3.36 5.73 5.69
CA SER A 17 4.10 6.86 5.09
C SER A 17 5.07 6.39 4.01
N LEU A 18 5.81 5.30 4.27
CA LEU A 18 6.70 4.69 3.29
C LEU A 18 5.93 4.25 2.02
N LEU A 19 4.76 3.60 2.18
CA LEU A 19 3.94 3.20 1.04
C LEU A 19 3.43 4.41 0.24
N ARG A 20 3.03 5.50 0.90
CA ARG A 20 2.59 6.73 0.23
C ARG A 20 3.67 7.36 -0.65
N GLU A 21 4.93 7.27 -0.24
CA GLU A 21 6.06 7.79 -1.01
C GLU A 21 6.55 6.82 -2.09
N LEU A 22 6.53 5.51 -1.81
CA LEU A 22 7.07 4.48 -2.70
C LEU A 22 6.16 4.19 -3.91
N LEU A 23 4.84 4.15 -3.72
CA LEU A 23 3.93 3.76 -4.80
C LEU A 23 3.96 4.70 -6.01
N PRO A 24 3.96 6.04 -5.85
CA PRO A 24 4.11 6.96 -6.98
C PRO A 24 5.43 6.74 -7.73
N GLN A 25 6.54 6.50 -7.01
CA GLN A 25 7.85 6.25 -7.63
C GLN A 25 7.86 4.95 -8.44
N LEU A 26 7.15 3.92 -7.97
CA LEU A 26 6.99 2.67 -8.72
C LEU A 26 6.17 2.91 -10.00
N GLU A 27 5.07 3.65 -9.92
CA GLU A 27 4.27 4.00 -11.09
C GLU A 27 5.06 4.84 -12.10
N GLU A 28 5.82 5.84 -11.64
CA GLU A 28 6.72 6.64 -12.48
C GLU A 28 7.79 5.80 -13.17
N SER A 29 8.22 4.71 -12.53
CA SER A 29 9.16 3.74 -13.13
C SER A 29 8.51 2.75 -14.10
N GLY A 30 7.20 2.86 -14.35
CA GLY A 30 6.43 1.98 -15.23
C GLY A 30 6.02 0.65 -14.58
N ILE A 31 6.13 0.54 -13.25
CA ILE A 31 5.69 -0.62 -12.48
C ILE A 31 4.30 -0.32 -11.94
N THR A 32 3.33 -1.20 -12.19
CA THR A 32 1.98 -1.09 -11.61
C THR A 32 1.91 -1.92 -10.33
N PRO A 33 2.06 -1.33 -9.12
CA PRO A 33 2.01 -2.08 -7.88
C PRO A 33 0.58 -2.50 -7.52
N HIS A 34 0.44 -3.71 -6.98
CA HIS A 34 -0.78 -4.16 -6.32
C HIS A 34 -0.55 -4.21 -4.82
N VAL A 35 -1.38 -3.52 -4.05
CA VAL A 35 -1.18 -3.35 -2.61
C VAL A 35 -2.28 -4.09 -1.85
N ILE A 36 -1.86 -4.95 -0.94
CA ILE A 36 -2.73 -5.57 0.06
C ILE A 36 -2.39 -4.93 1.41
N LEU A 37 -3.36 -4.24 1.99
CA LEU A 37 -3.23 -3.64 3.31
C LEU A 37 -3.90 -4.56 4.33
N ASN A 38 -3.14 -4.94 5.36
CA ASN A 38 -3.66 -5.61 6.54
C ASN A 38 -3.74 -4.56 7.67
N ASP A 39 -4.92 -3.96 7.83
CA ASP A 39 -5.19 -2.97 8.88
C ASP A 39 -6.29 -3.50 9.81
N HIS A 40 -5.95 -3.57 11.10
CA HIS A 40 -6.81 -4.10 12.16
C HIS A 40 -7.79 -3.06 12.74
N GLN A 41 -7.65 -1.77 12.39
CA GLN A 41 -8.47 -0.69 12.95
C GLN A 41 -9.26 0.12 11.91
N ASN A 42 -8.73 0.41 10.70
CA ASN A 42 -9.44 1.27 9.75
C ASN A 42 -8.96 1.19 8.27
N ALA A 43 -8.99 0.00 7.68
CA ALA A 43 -8.54 -0.26 6.31
C ALA A 43 -9.12 0.70 5.23
N ARG A 44 -10.34 1.22 5.43
CA ARG A 44 -11.02 2.10 4.49
C ARG A 44 -10.37 3.48 4.35
N ILE A 45 -9.86 4.05 5.44
CA ILE A 45 -9.24 5.40 5.44
C ILE A 45 -7.89 5.32 4.76
N ASP A 46 -7.09 4.30 5.06
CA ASP A 46 -5.76 4.15 4.46
C ASP A 46 -5.82 3.82 2.97
N ALA A 47 -6.76 2.97 2.54
CA ALA A 47 -6.98 2.72 1.11
C ALA A 47 -7.33 4.00 0.33
N SER A 48 -8.13 4.89 0.91
CA SER A 48 -8.50 6.16 0.26
C SER A 48 -7.32 7.14 0.12
N SER A 49 -6.39 7.16 1.09
CA SER A 49 -5.17 7.98 0.98
C SER A 49 -4.08 7.39 0.08
N LEU A 50 -4.24 6.15 -0.38
CA LEU A 50 -3.28 5.49 -1.28
C LEU A 50 -3.76 5.47 -2.74
N GLN A 51 -4.89 6.13 -3.06
CA GLN A 51 -5.44 6.11 -4.42
C GLN A 51 -4.55 6.85 -5.44
N ALA A 52 -3.78 6.07 -6.19
CA ALA A 52 -3.13 6.49 -7.42
C ALA A 52 -3.89 5.92 -8.64
N PRO A 53 -3.93 6.63 -9.78
CA PRO A 53 -4.66 6.19 -10.97
C PRO A 53 -4.01 4.93 -11.57
N GLY A 54 -4.65 3.77 -11.34
CA GLY A 54 -4.16 2.45 -11.77
C GLY A 54 -4.02 1.43 -10.63
N MET A 55 -4.16 1.86 -9.38
CA MET A 55 -4.00 1.00 -8.21
C MET A 55 -5.23 0.12 -7.95
N LEU A 56 -5.08 -1.21 -8.07
CA LEU A 56 -6.03 -2.17 -7.50
C LEU A 56 -5.71 -2.35 -6.01
N GLY A 57 -6.32 -1.53 -5.15
CA GLY A 57 -6.23 -1.68 -3.69
C GLY A 57 -7.16 -2.79 -3.20
N ILE A 58 -6.61 -3.91 -2.76
CA ILE A 58 -7.39 -4.98 -2.12
C ILE A 58 -7.26 -4.80 -0.60
N CYS A 59 -8.32 -4.29 0.03
CA CYS A 59 -8.43 -4.23 1.50
C CYS A 59 -9.06 -5.50 2.05
N PHE A 60 -8.34 -6.21 2.90
CA PHE A 60 -8.91 -7.31 3.69
C PHE A 60 -9.40 -6.77 5.04
N PHE A 61 -10.68 -7.01 5.35
CA PHE A 61 -11.25 -6.86 6.69
C PHE A 61 -11.11 -8.21 7.41
N THR A 62 -10.50 -8.22 8.58
CA THR A 62 -10.74 -9.22 9.62
C THR A 62 -11.31 -8.49 10.83
#